data_AF-A0A7W6HEA4-F1
#
_entry.id   AF-A0A7W6HEA4-F1
#
_cell.length_a   1.000
_cell.length_b   1.000
_cell.length_c   1.000
_cell.angle_alpha   90.00
_cell.angle_beta   90.00
_cell.angle_gamma   90.00
#
_symmetry.space_group_name_H-M   'P 1'
#
loop_
_entity.id
_entity.type
_entity.pdbx_description
1 polymer ?
#
loop_
_entity_poly.entity_id
_entity_poly.type
_entity_poly.pdbx_seq_one_letter_code
_entity_poly.pdbx_strand_id
1 'polypeptide(L)'
;MRVAKVAIAGLGGVGRATAMLLLSRRERYLRLYGTEVRLVAVCGSRSGLSDASGLEADRLATLQAGLSGPEFVAASGADILIEAGPSDFRTGGPGLAYIRPSLSDGRDTIVISKGALVHSGRELQALAEASGATLKISGATAGSLPTIDLLEHSLLGCTVLRMEGILNATTNYLLDAMTTRGIGFDEALREAQAGGFAESDPRNDTEGWDTASKLLILGNFELGLDLAMDDIPVEGIHSVTEERIKAWQADGLVPKLVGSLVLDDGAARASVGIKTYPRADPLAQVRGKNKAIRITTDAMGETIAIGSGTEPLATSAAALKDLEHILAARSAHRP
;
A
#
# COMPACT_ATOMS: atom_id res chain seq x y z
N MET A 1 11.54 -18.24 24.90
CA MET A 1 11.31 -16.95 24.21
C MET A 1 11.54 -17.17 22.73
N ARG A 2 10.58 -16.82 21.87
CA ARG A 2 10.73 -16.96 20.42
C ARG A 2 11.57 -15.80 19.89
N VAL A 3 12.39 -16.05 18.88
CA VAL A 3 13.05 -14.98 18.10
C VAL A 3 12.46 -15.00 16.70
N ALA A 4 12.08 -13.82 16.18
CA ALA A 4 11.70 -13.63 14.79
C ALA A 4 12.71 -12.71 14.12
N LYS A 5 13.42 -13.22 13.11
CA LYS A 5 14.44 -12.49 12.37
C LYS A 5 13.81 -11.83 11.15
N VAL A 6 13.97 -10.52 11.06
CA VAL A 6 13.40 -9.69 9.99
C VAL A 6 14.52 -9.16 9.10
N ALA A 7 14.34 -9.26 7.79
CA ALA A 7 15.14 -8.56 6.79
C ALA A 7 14.32 -7.48 6.08
N ILE A 8 14.93 -6.35 5.73
CA ILE A 8 14.28 -5.30 4.93
C ILE A 8 15.03 -5.11 3.61
N ALA A 9 14.38 -5.42 2.50
CA ALA A 9 14.88 -5.12 1.16
C ALA A 9 14.32 -3.78 0.67
N GLY A 10 15.18 -2.80 0.43
CA GLY A 10 14.79 -1.45 0.03
C GLY A 10 14.86 -0.44 1.18
N LEU A 11 16.05 0.12 1.43
CA LEU A 11 16.30 1.12 2.49
C LEU A 11 16.12 2.58 2.02
N GLY A 12 15.04 2.85 1.28
CA GLY A 12 14.57 4.19 0.94
C GLY A 12 13.84 4.88 2.10
N GLY A 13 13.05 5.92 1.83
CA GLY A 13 12.30 6.65 2.86
C GLY A 13 11.37 5.75 3.69
N VAL A 14 10.59 4.89 3.01
CA VAL A 14 9.68 3.93 3.67
C VAL A 14 10.43 2.82 4.40
N GLY A 15 11.44 2.21 3.76
CA GLY A 15 12.23 1.16 4.41
C GLY A 15 12.97 1.63 5.66
N ARG A 16 13.54 2.85 5.64
CA ARG A 16 14.16 3.46 6.83
C ARG A 16 13.16 3.73 7.93
N ALA A 17 12.01 4.31 7.61
CA ALA A 17 10.96 4.54 8.59
C ALA A 17 10.42 3.23 9.18
N THR A 18 10.28 2.19 8.36
CA THR A 18 9.90 0.84 8.79
C THR A 18 10.93 0.24 9.73
N ALA A 19 12.23 0.31 9.38
CA ALA A 19 13.31 -0.15 10.24
C ALA A 19 13.31 0.57 11.59
N MET A 20 13.25 1.91 11.59
CA MET A 20 13.22 2.70 12.82
C MET A 20 12.01 2.40 13.70
N LEU A 21 10.83 2.23 13.09
CA LEU A 21 9.60 1.92 13.83
C LEU A 21 9.59 0.46 14.33
N LEU A 22 10.19 -0.48 13.60
CA LEU A 22 10.39 -1.86 14.03
C LEU A 22 11.27 -1.90 15.29
N LEU A 23 12.41 -1.19 15.26
CA LEU A 23 13.36 -1.12 16.36
C LEU A 23 12.74 -0.49 17.62
N SER A 24 11.95 0.58 17.47
CA SER A 24 11.30 1.23 18.61
C SER A 24 10.17 0.41 19.25
N ARG A 25 9.68 -0.64 18.57
CA ARG A 25 8.58 -1.49 19.03
C ARG A 25 9.01 -2.86 19.58
N ARG A 26 10.32 -3.12 19.74
CA ARG A 26 10.85 -4.42 20.23
C ARG A 26 10.16 -4.91 21.52
N GLU A 27 10.03 -4.05 22.52
CA GLU A 27 9.37 -4.39 23.80
C GLU A 27 7.88 -4.70 23.64
N ARG A 28 7.20 -4.03 22.69
CA ARG A 28 5.79 -4.28 22.38
C ARG A 28 5.61 -5.71 21.86
N TYR A 29 6.45 -6.14 20.93
CA TYR A 29 6.33 -7.48 20.35
C TYR A 29 6.61 -8.57 21.38
N LEU A 30 7.59 -8.36 22.27
CA LEU A 30 7.87 -9.28 23.35
C LEU A 30 6.69 -9.39 24.32
N ARG A 31 6.10 -8.25 24.71
CA ARG A 31 4.98 -8.21 25.66
C ARG A 31 3.70 -8.83 25.09
N LEU A 32 3.38 -8.57 23.83
CA LEU A 32 2.11 -9.02 23.22
C LEU A 32 2.19 -10.43 22.65
N TYR A 33 3.34 -10.82 22.11
CA TYR A 33 3.49 -12.07 21.35
C TYR A 33 4.57 -13.01 21.92
N GLY A 34 5.20 -12.68 23.06
CA GLY A 34 6.28 -13.49 23.63
C GLY A 34 7.48 -13.65 22.69
N THR A 35 7.63 -12.74 21.72
CA THR A 35 8.55 -12.85 20.60
C THR A 35 9.50 -11.67 20.56
N GLU A 36 10.80 -11.97 20.61
CA GLU A 36 11.85 -11.02 20.36
C GLU A 36 12.02 -10.83 18.84
N VAL A 37 11.69 -9.64 18.35
CA VAL A 37 11.82 -9.31 16.92
C VAL A 37 13.18 -8.63 16.68
N ARG A 38 14.00 -9.23 15.81
CA ARG A 38 15.35 -8.74 15.50
C ARG A 38 15.44 -8.35 14.03
N LEU A 39 15.86 -7.12 13.75
CA LEU A 39 16.26 -6.70 12.42
C LEU A 39 17.65 -7.26 12.13
N VAL A 40 17.77 -8.30 11.30
CA VAL A 40 19.07 -8.98 11.07
C VAL A 40 19.75 -8.56 9.78
N ALA A 41 19.00 -7.99 8.82
CA ALA A 41 19.57 -7.54 7.57
C ALA A 41 18.78 -6.39 6.95
N VAL A 42 19.48 -5.49 6.26
CA VAL A 42 18.89 -4.44 5.43
C VAL A 42 19.68 -4.30 4.13
N CYS A 43 19.01 -3.96 3.03
CA CYS A 43 19.71 -3.57 1.79
C CYS A 43 19.07 -2.39 1.08
N GLY A 44 19.90 -1.59 0.43
CA GLY A 44 19.54 -0.69 -0.65
C GLY A 44 19.71 -1.35 -2.01
N SER A 45 19.93 -0.54 -3.05
CA SER A 45 20.07 -1.04 -4.43
C SER A 45 21.44 -1.68 -4.73
N ARG A 46 22.50 -1.27 -4.02
CA ARG A 46 23.89 -1.70 -4.28
C ARG A 46 24.70 -1.95 -3.00
N SER A 47 24.05 -1.82 -1.85
CA SER A 47 24.68 -1.89 -0.54
C SER A 47 23.74 -2.53 0.46
N GLY A 48 24.31 -3.15 1.47
CA GLY A 48 23.56 -3.83 2.50
C GLY A 48 24.37 -4.02 3.77
N LEU A 49 23.69 -4.56 4.78
CA LEU A 49 24.29 -4.90 6.05
C LEU A 49 23.53 -6.09 6.64
N SER A 50 24.24 -7.02 7.26
CA SER A 50 23.66 -8.10 8.05
C SER A 50 24.41 -8.27 9.37
N ASP A 51 23.66 -8.64 10.40
CA ASP A 51 24.17 -9.00 11.71
C ASP A 51 23.18 -9.99 12.35
N ALA A 52 23.61 -11.23 12.56
CA ALA A 52 22.78 -12.28 13.15
C ALA A 52 22.38 -11.97 14.60
N SER A 53 23.11 -11.08 15.30
CA SER A 53 22.77 -10.61 16.64
C SER A 53 21.70 -9.51 16.64
N GLY A 54 21.50 -8.84 15.50
CA GLY A 54 20.56 -7.75 15.32
C GLY A 54 21.24 -6.42 15.00
N LEU A 55 20.57 -5.61 14.18
CA LEU A 55 20.99 -4.27 13.78
C LEU A 55 20.32 -3.21 14.65
N GLU A 56 21.08 -2.19 15.00
CA GLU A 56 20.61 -0.99 15.69
C GLU A 56 20.49 0.20 14.73
N ALA A 57 19.79 1.25 15.17
CA ALA A 57 19.45 2.41 14.35
C ALA A 57 20.67 3.15 13.78
N ASP A 58 21.74 3.27 14.57
CA ASP A 58 23.00 3.93 14.20
C ASP A 58 23.72 3.23 13.04
N ARG A 59 23.55 1.92 12.92
CA ARG A 59 24.13 1.10 11.84
C ARG A 59 23.44 1.28 10.50
N LEU A 60 22.20 1.78 10.46
CA LEU A 60 21.41 1.91 9.23
C LEU A 60 21.90 3.04 8.30
N ALA A 61 22.75 3.93 8.81
CA ALA A 61 23.34 5.01 8.02
C ALA A 61 24.56 4.54 7.19
N THR A 62 25.22 3.45 7.59
CA THR A 62 26.52 3.01 7.05
C THR A 62 26.44 1.62 6.43
N LEU A 63 25.76 1.53 5.29
CA LEU A 63 25.70 0.29 4.51
C LEU A 63 27.03 0.01 3.81
N GLN A 64 27.38 -1.27 3.67
CA GLN A 64 28.57 -1.72 2.96
C GLN A 64 28.24 -2.06 1.51
N ALA A 65 29.18 -1.86 0.60
CA ALA A 65 29.00 -2.26 -0.80
C ALA A 65 28.76 -3.78 -0.90
N GLY A 66 27.82 -4.20 -1.74
CA GLY A 66 27.40 -5.60 -1.84
C GLY A 66 26.20 -5.94 -0.94
N LEU A 67 25.91 -7.23 -0.77
CA LEU A 67 24.75 -7.76 -0.04
C LEU A 67 23.41 -7.11 -0.48
N SER A 68 23.08 -7.30 -1.76
CA SER A 68 21.85 -6.82 -2.41
C SER A 68 21.44 -7.80 -3.50
N GLY A 69 20.25 -7.62 -4.09
CA GLY A 69 19.73 -8.55 -5.09
C GLY A 69 19.31 -9.91 -4.51
N PRO A 70 19.13 -10.95 -5.34
CA PRO A 70 18.62 -12.25 -4.90
C PRO A 70 19.41 -12.88 -3.74
N GLU A 71 20.73 -12.72 -3.74
CA GLU A 71 21.63 -13.26 -2.72
C GLU A 71 21.35 -12.69 -1.32
N PHE A 72 20.80 -11.47 -1.23
CA PHE A 72 20.43 -10.85 0.04
C PHE A 72 19.49 -11.72 0.86
N VAL A 73 18.45 -12.28 0.23
CA VAL A 73 17.42 -13.02 0.94
C VAL A 73 18.02 -14.27 1.59
N ALA A 74 18.78 -15.04 0.82
CA ALA A 74 19.47 -16.23 1.33
C ALA A 74 20.50 -15.87 2.41
N ALA A 75 21.32 -14.85 2.18
CA ALA A 75 22.37 -14.43 3.12
C ALA A 75 21.83 -13.82 4.42
N SER A 76 20.60 -13.27 4.41
CA SER A 76 20.02 -12.62 5.59
C SER A 76 19.75 -13.57 6.75
N GLY A 77 19.48 -14.86 6.46
CA GLY A 77 19.03 -15.82 7.45
C GLY A 77 17.72 -15.42 8.17
N ALA A 78 16.91 -14.55 7.55
CA ALA A 78 15.67 -14.04 8.12
C ALA A 78 14.52 -15.03 7.96
N ASP A 79 13.58 -14.98 8.91
CA ASP A 79 12.31 -15.72 8.89
C ASP A 79 11.23 -14.91 8.15
N ILE A 80 11.36 -13.58 8.17
CA ILE A 80 10.39 -12.63 7.62
C ILE A 80 11.12 -11.62 6.73
N LEU A 81 10.64 -11.42 5.51
CA LEU A 81 11.08 -10.36 4.61
C LEU A 81 10.07 -9.20 4.60
N ILE A 82 10.55 -7.98 4.71
CA ILE A 82 9.79 -6.76 4.36
C ILE A 82 10.41 -6.17 3.09
N GLU A 83 9.66 -6.11 2.01
CA GLU A 83 10.07 -5.54 0.74
C GLU A 83 9.49 -4.13 0.58
N ALA A 84 10.37 -3.14 0.43
CA ALA A 84 10.07 -1.71 0.38
C ALA A 84 10.86 -0.99 -0.73
N GLY A 85 11.11 -1.69 -1.83
CA GLY A 85 11.83 -1.20 -3.00
C GLY A 85 11.00 -0.30 -3.91
N PRO A 86 11.61 0.18 -5.01
CA PRO A 86 10.90 0.99 -6.00
C PRO A 86 9.86 0.14 -6.74
N SER A 87 8.77 0.78 -7.15
CA SER A 87 7.73 0.14 -7.97
C SER A 87 7.99 0.34 -9.46
N ASP A 88 7.92 -0.73 -10.23
CA ASP A 88 7.83 -0.71 -11.70
C ASP A 88 6.70 -1.66 -12.11
N PHE A 89 5.62 -1.09 -12.65
CA PHE A 89 4.43 -1.85 -13.04
C PHE A 89 4.63 -2.69 -14.30
N ARG A 90 5.64 -2.38 -15.12
CA ARG A 90 5.89 -3.06 -16.40
C ARG A 90 6.70 -4.33 -16.24
N THR A 91 7.71 -4.28 -15.38
CA THR A 91 8.64 -5.43 -15.17
C THR A 91 8.41 -6.14 -13.83
N GLY A 92 7.55 -5.58 -12.97
CA GLY A 92 7.44 -5.94 -11.57
C GLY A 92 8.56 -5.37 -10.69
N GLY A 93 9.60 -4.80 -11.30
CA GLY A 93 10.69 -4.11 -10.63
C GLY A 93 11.66 -5.04 -9.90
N PRO A 94 12.70 -4.45 -9.27
CA PRO A 94 13.72 -5.22 -8.57
C PRO A 94 13.17 -5.98 -7.35
N GLY A 95 11.98 -5.62 -6.85
CA GLY A 95 11.30 -6.30 -5.74
C GLY A 95 11.11 -7.81 -5.97
N LEU A 96 10.81 -8.23 -7.21
CA LEU A 96 10.61 -9.64 -7.54
C LEU A 96 11.83 -10.52 -7.26
N ALA A 97 13.04 -9.96 -7.39
CA ALA A 97 14.29 -10.66 -7.10
C ALA A 97 14.42 -11.04 -5.61
N TYR A 98 13.67 -10.37 -4.73
CA TYR A 98 13.63 -10.66 -3.30
C TYR A 98 12.38 -11.48 -2.92
N ILE A 99 11.21 -11.10 -3.44
CA ILE A 99 9.93 -11.69 -3.02
C ILE A 99 9.82 -13.15 -3.45
N ARG A 100 10.15 -13.48 -4.71
CA ARG A 100 10.06 -14.85 -5.22
C ARG A 100 10.86 -15.85 -4.38
N PRO A 101 12.20 -15.69 -4.20
CA PRO A 101 12.96 -16.65 -3.39
C PRO A 101 12.54 -16.63 -1.91
N SER A 102 12.09 -15.50 -1.37
CA SER A 102 11.57 -15.43 0.00
C SER A 102 10.36 -16.35 0.18
N LEU A 103 9.35 -16.20 -0.68
CA LEU A 103 8.14 -17.01 -0.65
C LEU A 103 8.42 -18.48 -0.97
N SER A 104 9.24 -18.77 -1.99
CA SER A 104 9.60 -20.16 -2.34
C SER A 104 10.29 -20.90 -1.19
N ASP A 105 11.09 -20.20 -0.38
CA ASP A 105 11.78 -20.76 0.78
C ASP A 105 10.87 -20.86 2.04
N GLY A 106 9.58 -20.50 1.93
CA GLY A 106 8.63 -20.54 3.05
C GLY A 106 8.77 -19.38 4.04
N ARG A 107 9.46 -18.30 3.68
CA ARG A 107 9.60 -17.10 4.54
C ARG A 107 8.37 -16.22 4.42
N ASP A 108 7.81 -15.83 5.57
CA ASP A 108 6.71 -14.87 5.59
C ASP A 108 7.17 -13.55 4.97
N THR A 109 6.37 -12.96 4.09
CA THR A 109 6.78 -11.83 3.27
C THR A 109 5.75 -10.72 3.28
N ILE A 110 6.20 -9.51 3.63
CA ILE A 110 5.40 -8.28 3.66
C ILE A 110 5.86 -7.41 2.51
N VAL A 111 4.98 -7.11 1.57
CA VAL A 111 5.30 -6.36 0.35
C VAL A 111 4.66 -4.98 0.41
N ILE A 112 5.49 -3.95 0.29
CA ILE A 112 5.06 -2.54 0.26
C ILE A 112 5.10 -2.01 -1.17
N SER A 113 6.01 -2.49 -2.02
CA SER A 113 6.07 -2.03 -3.40
C SER A 113 4.91 -2.63 -4.22
N LYS A 114 4.31 -1.81 -5.08
CA LYS A 114 3.15 -2.22 -5.88
C LYS A 114 3.56 -2.97 -7.15
N GLY A 115 4.73 -2.67 -7.71
CA GLY A 115 5.19 -3.20 -9.00
C GLY A 115 5.07 -4.72 -9.11
N ALA A 116 5.67 -5.42 -8.15
CA ALA A 116 5.67 -6.89 -8.11
C ALA A 116 4.25 -7.47 -7.98
N LEU A 117 3.39 -6.82 -7.18
CA LEU A 117 2.00 -7.25 -6.94
C LEU A 117 1.12 -7.05 -8.18
N VAL A 118 1.29 -5.94 -8.89
CA VAL A 118 0.56 -5.67 -10.14
C VAL A 118 0.98 -6.64 -11.24
N HIS A 119 2.30 -6.83 -11.42
CA HIS A 119 2.82 -7.65 -12.52
C HIS A 119 2.67 -9.16 -12.26
N SER A 120 2.95 -9.61 -11.04
CA SER A 120 3.08 -11.04 -10.72
C SER A 120 2.20 -11.50 -9.56
N GLY A 121 1.16 -10.74 -9.18
CA GLY A 121 0.38 -11.00 -7.97
C GLY A 121 -0.13 -12.44 -7.84
N ARG A 122 -0.66 -13.02 -8.92
CA ARG A 122 -1.13 -14.42 -8.96
C ARG A 122 -0.01 -15.43 -8.72
N GLU A 123 1.14 -15.23 -9.36
CA GLU A 123 2.32 -16.07 -9.16
C GLU A 123 2.80 -16.01 -7.70
N LEU A 124 2.85 -14.80 -7.12
CA LEU A 124 3.30 -14.59 -5.75
C LEU A 124 2.35 -15.23 -4.73
N GLN A 125 1.03 -15.14 -4.95
CA GLN A 125 0.04 -15.85 -4.13
C GLN A 125 0.23 -17.37 -4.20
N ALA A 126 0.38 -17.92 -5.41
CA ALA A 126 0.61 -19.35 -5.59
C ALA A 126 1.91 -19.84 -4.93
N LEU A 127 2.99 -19.04 -4.96
CA LEU A 127 4.23 -19.35 -4.26
C LEU A 127 4.04 -19.36 -2.74
N ALA A 128 3.31 -18.39 -2.19
CA ALA A 128 3.01 -18.32 -0.76
C ALA A 128 2.18 -19.53 -0.29
N GLU A 129 1.15 -19.88 -1.04
CA GLU A 129 0.31 -21.06 -0.78
C GLU A 129 1.13 -22.36 -0.83
N ALA A 130 1.95 -22.54 -1.87
CA ALA A 130 2.73 -23.76 -2.08
C ALA A 130 3.77 -24.00 -0.97
N SER A 131 4.36 -22.93 -0.41
CA SER A 131 5.39 -23.02 0.62
C SER A 131 4.83 -22.93 2.05
N GLY A 132 3.57 -22.52 2.23
CA GLY A 132 2.97 -22.23 3.53
C GLY A 132 3.45 -20.91 4.15
N ALA A 133 4.08 -20.05 3.36
CA ALA A 133 4.43 -18.69 3.74
C ALA A 133 3.18 -17.80 3.78
N THR A 134 3.18 -16.82 4.67
CA THR A 134 2.19 -15.75 4.69
C THR A 134 2.67 -14.61 3.80
N LEU A 135 1.84 -14.19 2.85
CA LEU A 135 2.03 -12.97 2.07
C LEU A 135 1.11 -11.87 2.61
N LYS A 136 1.66 -10.70 2.94
CA LYS A 136 0.89 -9.53 3.39
C LYS A 136 1.28 -8.28 2.60
N ILE A 137 0.30 -7.40 2.35
CA ILE A 137 0.42 -6.34 1.34
C ILE A 137 -0.19 -4.99 1.76
N SER A 138 -0.48 -4.77 3.04
CA SER A 138 -1.24 -3.59 3.48
C SER A 138 -0.52 -2.28 3.14
N GLY A 139 0.80 -2.27 3.20
CA GLY A 139 1.63 -1.11 2.82
C GLY A 139 1.52 -0.74 1.34
N ALA A 140 1.17 -1.67 0.44
CA ALA A 140 1.10 -1.43 -1.00
C ALA A 140 -0.22 -0.81 -1.46
N THR A 141 -1.27 -0.86 -0.65
CA THR A 141 -2.59 -0.32 -1.02
C THR A 141 -2.69 1.16 -0.72
N ALA A 142 -3.16 1.56 0.45
CA ALA A 142 -3.38 2.97 0.79
C ALA A 142 -2.84 3.32 2.19
N GLY A 143 -1.71 2.72 2.57
CA GLY A 143 -0.94 3.07 3.76
C GLY A 143 -1.77 3.08 5.03
N SER A 144 -2.23 4.26 5.47
CA SER A 144 -3.09 4.43 6.65
C SER A 144 -4.49 3.82 6.55
N LEU A 145 -4.97 3.43 5.37
CA LEU A 145 -6.28 2.77 5.25
C LEU A 145 -6.18 1.29 5.61
N PRO A 146 -7.00 0.78 6.55
CA PRO A 146 -7.03 -0.63 6.91
C PRO A 146 -7.82 -1.45 5.88
N THR A 147 -7.65 -1.20 4.58
CA THR A 147 -8.54 -1.76 3.54
C THR A 147 -8.47 -3.27 3.51
N ILE A 148 -7.26 -3.83 3.61
CA ILE A 148 -7.03 -5.28 3.68
C ILE A 148 -7.74 -5.86 4.92
N ASP A 149 -7.58 -5.25 6.11
CA ASP A 149 -8.21 -5.77 7.34
C ASP A 149 -9.74 -5.66 7.34
N LEU A 150 -10.27 -4.61 6.70
CA LEU A 150 -11.71 -4.48 6.53
C LEU A 150 -12.24 -5.67 5.73
N LEU A 151 -11.55 -6.05 4.65
CA LEU A 151 -11.94 -7.15 3.78
C LEU A 151 -11.67 -8.54 4.43
N GLU A 152 -10.46 -8.78 4.92
CA GLU A 152 -10.05 -10.07 5.51
C GLU A 152 -10.73 -10.39 6.85
N HIS A 153 -11.11 -9.38 7.64
CA HIS A 153 -11.54 -9.58 9.03
C HIS A 153 -12.90 -8.96 9.33
N SER A 154 -13.07 -7.67 9.04
CA SER A 154 -14.26 -6.93 9.50
C SER A 154 -15.51 -7.27 8.70
N LEU A 155 -15.34 -7.60 7.42
CA LEU A 155 -16.43 -7.87 6.46
C LEU A 155 -16.50 -9.34 6.04
N LEU A 156 -15.75 -10.24 6.69
CA LEU A 156 -15.64 -11.66 6.32
C LEU A 156 -17.00 -12.39 6.28
N GLY A 157 -18.00 -11.90 7.02
CA GLY A 157 -19.36 -12.45 7.04
C GLY A 157 -20.28 -11.94 5.93
N CYS A 158 -19.79 -11.14 4.98
CA CYS A 158 -20.59 -10.50 3.94
C CYS A 158 -20.02 -10.71 2.54
N THR A 159 -20.85 -10.48 1.54
CA THR A 159 -20.43 -10.38 0.14
C THR A 159 -20.20 -8.91 -0.20
N VAL A 160 -19.00 -8.58 -0.69
CA VAL A 160 -18.72 -7.23 -1.22
C VAL A 160 -19.48 -7.05 -2.54
N LEU A 161 -20.21 -5.95 -2.68
CA LEU A 161 -20.95 -5.58 -3.89
C LEU A 161 -20.26 -4.44 -4.64
N ARG A 162 -19.68 -3.50 -3.90
CA ARG A 162 -19.04 -2.31 -4.46
C ARG A 162 -17.91 -1.82 -3.57
N MET A 163 -16.85 -1.33 -4.20
CA MET A 163 -15.81 -0.53 -3.56
C MET A 163 -15.61 0.79 -4.30
N GLU A 164 -15.47 1.88 -3.55
CA GLU A 164 -15.09 3.19 -4.06
C GLU A 164 -13.93 3.75 -3.25
N GLY A 165 -12.80 4.01 -3.92
CA GLY A 165 -11.56 4.42 -3.28
C GLY A 165 -11.07 5.77 -3.75
N ILE A 166 -10.86 6.69 -2.81
CA ILE A 166 -9.98 7.85 -2.96
C ILE A 166 -8.59 7.39 -2.49
N LEU A 167 -7.82 6.79 -3.39
CA LEU A 167 -6.62 6.02 -3.04
C LEU A 167 -5.31 6.79 -3.26
N ASN A 168 -5.37 7.93 -3.95
CA ASN A 168 -4.21 8.73 -4.32
C ASN A 168 -4.26 10.11 -3.66
N ALA A 169 -3.23 10.41 -2.87
CA ALA A 169 -3.19 11.63 -2.07
C ALA A 169 -2.91 12.87 -2.94
N THR A 170 -2.06 12.75 -3.96
CA THR A 170 -1.68 13.83 -4.88
C THR A 170 -2.92 14.39 -5.56
N THR A 171 -3.68 13.55 -6.24
CA THR A 171 -4.90 13.96 -6.95
C THR A 171 -5.99 14.47 -6.03
N ASN A 172 -6.15 13.89 -4.83
CA ASN A 172 -7.12 14.41 -3.86
C ASN A 172 -6.74 15.82 -3.38
N TYR A 173 -5.46 16.07 -3.12
CA TYR A 173 -4.98 17.41 -2.75
C TYR A 173 -5.21 18.42 -3.88
N LEU A 174 -4.90 18.06 -5.13
CA LEU A 174 -5.06 18.94 -6.28
C LEU A 174 -6.53 19.30 -6.50
N LEU A 175 -7.42 18.32 -6.54
CA LEU A 175 -8.86 18.56 -6.69
C LEU A 175 -9.42 19.37 -5.51
N ASP A 176 -8.97 19.11 -4.29
CA ASP A 176 -9.41 19.85 -3.10
C ASP A 176 -8.91 21.30 -3.15
N ALA A 177 -7.67 21.54 -3.58
CA ALA A 177 -7.11 22.87 -3.77
C ALA A 177 -7.90 23.67 -4.81
N MET A 178 -8.15 23.08 -5.98
CA MET A 178 -8.96 23.69 -7.03
C MET A 178 -10.39 23.99 -6.54
N THR A 179 -10.97 23.07 -5.77
CA THR A 179 -12.35 23.19 -5.27
C THR A 179 -12.50 24.13 -4.07
N THR A 180 -11.48 24.32 -3.23
CA THR A 180 -11.64 25.13 -1.99
C THR A 180 -10.99 26.49 -2.10
N ARG A 181 -9.92 26.61 -2.89
CA ARG A 181 -9.16 27.84 -3.08
C ARG A 181 -9.39 28.49 -4.44
N GLY A 182 -10.03 27.78 -5.38
CA GLY A 182 -10.34 28.30 -6.70
C GLY A 182 -9.12 28.52 -7.60
N ILE A 183 -8.01 27.84 -7.32
CA ILE A 183 -6.78 27.90 -8.13
C ILE A 183 -6.83 26.88 -9.27
N GLY A 184 -6.07 27.13 -10.34
CA GLY A 184 -5.96 26.22 -11.49
C GLY A 184 -5.11 24.98 -11.19
N PHE A 185 -5.20 23.97 -12.07
CA PHE A 185 -4.45 22.71 -11.95
C PHE A 185 -2.93 22.93 -11.87
N ASP A 186 -2.36 23.72 -12.78
CA ASP A 186 -0.91 23.96 -12.85
C ASP A 186 -0.37 24.67 -11.61
N GLU A 187 -1.15 25.58 -11.03
CA GLU A 187 -0.78 26.26 -9.78
C GLU A 187 -0.83 25.30 -8.60
N ALA A 188 -1.92 24.53 -8.46
CA ALA A 188 -2.04 23.51 -7.42
C ALA A 188 -0.92 22.47 -7.49
N LEU A 189 -0.54 22.04 -8.70
CA LEU A 189 0.55 21.09 -8.93
C LEU A 189 1.90 21.68 -8.52
N ARG A 190 2.18 22.93 -8.88
CA ARG A 190 3.40 23.63 -8.50
C ARG A 190 3.55 23.74 -6.98
N GLU A 191 2.46 24.07 -6.28
CA GLU A 191 2.47 24.09 -4.81
C GLU A 191 2.71 22.70 -4.21
N ALA A 192 2.08 21.66 -4.77
CA ALA A 192 2.28 20.29 -4.31
C ALA A 192 3.74 19.83 -4.49
N GLN A 193 4.37 20.19 -5.60
CA GLN A 193 5.78 19.91 -5.87
C GLN A 193 6.71 20.71 -4.95
N ALA A 194 6.46 22.01 -4.76
CA ALA A 194 7.24 22.85 -3.85
C ALA A 194 7.15 22.37 -2.39
N GLY A 195 5.99 21.82 -2.00
CA GLY A 195 5.79 21.19 -0.69
C GLY A 195 6.37 19.78 -0.56
N GLY A 196 7.09 19.28 -1.57
CA GLY A 196 7.70 17.94 -1.58
C GLY A 196 6.69 16.79 -1.55
N PHE A 197 5.46 17.05 -2.00
CA PHE A 197 4.35 16.10 -1.93
C PHE A 197 4.01 15.45 -3.27
N ALA A 198 4.18 16.18 -4.37
CA ALA A 198 4.13 15.62 -5.72
C ALA A 198 5.56 15.51 -6.28
N GLU A 199 5.83 14.44 -7.03
CA GLU A 199 7.10 14.26 -7.72
C GLU A 199 7.22 15.21 -8.91
N SER A 200 8.45 15.36 -9.43
CA SER A 200 8.71 16.16 -10.64
C SER A 200 7.92 15.65 -11.85
N ASP A 201 7.76 14.33 -11.96
CA ASP A 201 6.90 13.67 -12.93
C ASP A 201 5.69 13.05 -12.19
N PRO A 202 4.55 13.75 -12.14
CA PRO A 202 3.38 13.31 -11.37
C PRO A 202 2.44 12.40 -12.18
N ARG A 203 2.81 11.96 -13.39
CA ARG A 203 1.88 11.29 -14.32
C ARG A 203 1.21 10.06 -13.74
N ASN A 204 1.96 9.23 -13.01
CA ASN A 204 1.39 8.07 -12.33
C ASN A 204 0.24 8.45 -11.38
N ASP A 205 0.33 9.60 -10.74
CA ASP A 205 -0.73 10.12 -9.87
C ASP A 205 -1.84 10.78 -10.70
N THR A 206 -1.50 11.78 -11.52
CA THR A 206 -2.46 12.69 -12.17
C THR A 206 -3.20 12.04 -13.33
N GLU A 207 -2.63 11.03 -13.97
CA GLU A 207 -3.31 10.20 -14.97
C GLU A 207 -4.13 9.08 -14.33
N GLY A 208 -3.99 8.83 -13.03
CA GLY A 208 -4.82 7.87 -12.27
C GLY A 208 -4.26 6.45 -12.16
N TRP A 209 -3.08 6.17 -12.72
CA TRP A 209 -2.45 4.84 -12.71
C TRP A 209 -2.13 4.32 -11.31
N ASP A 210 -1.72 5.18 -10.37
CA ASP A 210 -1.51 4.78 -8.97
C ASP A 210 -2.83 4.34 -8.32
N THR A 211 -3.94 5.00 -8.60
CA THR A 211 -5.27 4.56 -8.13
C THR A 211 -5.68 3.23 -8.78
N ALA A 212 -5.47 3.07 -10.09
CA ALA A 212 -5.78 1.84 -10.82
C ALA A 212 -4.98 0.65 -10.28
N SER A 213 -3.67 0.83 -10.05
CA SER A 213 -2.82 -0.22 -9.48
C SER A 213 -3.27 -0.69 -8.10
N LYS A 214 -3.68 0.25 -7.23
CA LYS A 214 -4.19 -0.07 -5.89
C LYS A 214 -5.55 -0.78 -5.96
N LEU A 215 -6.41 -0.36 -6.88
CA LEU A 215 -7.71 -1.00 -7.13
C LEU A 215 -7.52 -2.44 -7.63
N LEU A 216 -6.58 -2.66 -8.56
CA LEU A 216 -6.21 -3.98 -9.06
C LEU A 216 -5.70 -4.88 -7.93
N ILE A 217 -4.75 -4.38 -7.12
CA ILE A 217 -4.23 -5.13 -5.98
C ILE A 217 -5.36 -5.54 -5.03
N LEU A 218 -6.24 -4.60 -4.66
CA LEU A 218 -7.38 -4.88 -3.79
C LEU A 218 -8.34 -5.90 -4.39
N GLY A 219 -8.69 -5.76 -5.68
CA GLY A 219 -9.58 -6.70 -6.36
C GLY A 219 -9.00 -8.12 -6.45
N ASN A 220 -7.72 -8.23 -6.83
CA ASN A 220 -7.13 -9.54 -7.09
C ASN A 220 -6.74 -10.28 -5.81
N PHE A 221 -6.23 -9.59 -4.79
CA PHE A 221 -5.80 -10.25 -3.55
C PHE A 221 -6.95 -10.50 -2.57
N GLU A 222 -7.93 -9.59 -2.48
CA GLU A 222 -8.97 -9.67 -1.44
C GLU A 222 -10.28 -10.24 -1.95
N LEU A 223 -10.57 -10.08 -3.25
CA LEU A 223 -11.82 -10.53 -3.87
C LEU A 223 -11.61 -11.66 -4.87
N GLY A 224 -10.38 -12.18 -4.99
CA GLY A 224 -10.04 -13.30 -5.87
C GLY A 224 -10.30 -13.04 -7.35
N LEU A 225 -10.25 -11.78 -7.77
CA LEU A 225 -10.41 -11.41 -9.18
C LEU A 225 -9.12 -11.69 -9.98
N ASP A 226 -9.25 -11.73 -11.31
CA ASP A 226 -8.13 -11.90 -12.25
C ASP A 226 -8.06 -10.69 -13.18
N LEU A 227 -8.03 -9.48 -12.61
CA LEU A 227 -7.95 -8.23 -13.36
C LEU A 227 -6.51 -7.95 -13.82
N ALA A 228 -6.34 -7.57 -15.07
CA ALA A 228 -5.14 -6.90 -15.59
C ALA A 228 -5.33 -5.37 -15.58
N MET A 229 -4.23 -4.63 -15.69
CA MET A 229 -4.28 -3.16 -15.77
C MET A 229 -5.11 -2.69 -16.98
N ASP A 230 -5.06 -3.42 -18.09
CA ASP A 230 -5.81 -3.11 -19.32
C ASP A 230 -7.33 -3.29 -19.16
N ASP A 231 -7.78 -4.04 -18.13
CA ASP A 231 -9.20 -4.23 -17.81
C ASP A 231 -9.80 -3.04 -17.04
N ILE A 232 -8.97 -2.07 -16.65
CA ILE A 232 -9.38 -0.90 -15.85
C ILE A 232 -9.29 0.34 -16.73
N PRO A 233 -10.40 0.86 -17.28
CA PRO A 233 -10.41 2.17 -17.93
C PRO A 233 -9.99 3.25 -16.93
N VAL A 234 -9.02 4.08 -17.33
CA VAL A 234 -8.45 5.13 -16.48
C VAL A 234 -8.63 6.50 -17.14
N GLU A 235 -9.35 7.39 -16.46
CA GLU A 235 -9.37 8.83 -16.74
C GLU A 235 -8.75 9.59 -15.57
N GLY A 236 -7.67 10.33 -15.86
CA GLY A 236 -6.99 11.17 -14.88
C GLY A 236 -7.72 12.49 -14.59
N ILE A 237 -7.00 13.42 -13.93
CA ILE A 237 -7.57 14.72 -13.52
C ILE A 237 -7.19 15.87 -14.46
N HIS A 238 -6.41 15.62 -15.52
CA HIS A 238 -5.95 16.65 -16.46
C HIS A 238 -7.10 17.31 -17.25
N SER A 239 -8.22 16.61 -17.43
CA SER A 239 -9.41 17.14 -18.12
C SER A 239 -10.25 18.09 -17.26
N VAL A 240 -9.88 18.28 -15.97
CA VAL A 240 -10.65 19.10 -15.03
C VAL A 240 -10.24 20.57 -15.13
N THR A 241 -11.15 21.40 -15.67
CA THR A 241 -10.93 22.85 -15.80
C THR A 241 -11.53 23.63 -14.63
N GLU A 242 -11.13 24.88 -14.47
CA GLU A 242 -11.68 25.80 -13.47
C GLU A 242 -13.19 26.01 -13.67
N GLU A 243 -13.66 26.11 -14.92
CA GLU A 243 -15.08 26.23 -15.25
C GLU A 243 -15.87 25.00 -14.78
N ARG A 244 -15.29 23.80 -14.96
CA ARG A 244 -15.93 22.55 -14.54
C ARG A 244 -16.01 22.45 -13.01
N ILE A 245 -14.96 22.88 -12.31
CA ILE A 245 -14.98 23.00 -10.84
C ILE A 245 -16.09 23.97 -10.39
N LYS A 246 -16.17 25.17 -11.00
CA LYS A 246 -17.20 26.17 -10.66
C LYS A 246 -18.63 25.65 -10.91
N ALA A 247 -18.84 24.93 -12.01
CA ALA A 247 -20.13 24.28 -12.30
C ALA A 247 -20.50 23.28 -11.20
N TRP A 248 -19.61 22.36 -10.84
CA TRP A 248 -19.87 21.41 -9.76
C TRP A 248 -20.10 22.10 -8.40
N GLN A 249 -19.35 23.17 -8.09
CA GLN A 249 -19.56 23.92 -6.85
C GLN A 249 -20.95 24.56 -6.78
N ALA A 250 -21.43 25.11 -7.89
CA ALA A 250 -22.76 25.72 -8.00
C ALA A 250 -23.87 24.68 -7.78
N ASP A 251 -23.66 23.45 -8.24
CA ASP A 251 -24.56 22.32 -8.02
C ASP A 251 -24.42 21.67 -6.63
N GLY A 252 -23.55 22.19 -5.76
CA GLY A 252 -23.31 21.62 -4.43
C GLY A 252 -22.58 20.28 -4.46
N LEU A 253 -21.77 20.05 -5.50
CA LEU A 253 -21.00 18.84 -5.75
C LEU A 253 -19.50 19.05 -5.49
N VAL A 254 -18.82 17.97 -5.08
CA VAL A 254 -17.38 17.93 -4.84
C VAL A 254 -16.76 16.83 -5.70
N PRO A 255 -15.81 17.15 -6.60
CA PRO A 255 -15.15 16.15 -7.42
C PRO A 255 -14.06 15.40 -6.66
N LYS A 256 -13.91 14.10 -6.97
CA LYS A 256 -12.85 13.22 -6.50
C LYS A 256 -12.40 12.31 -7.64
N LEU A 257 -11.10 11.99 -7.69
CA LEU A 257 -10.62 10.87 -8.49
C LEU A 257 -10.90 9.58 -7.70
N VAL A 258 -11.67 8.66 -8.28
CA VAL A 258 -12.18 7.48 -7.60
C VAL A 258 -11.84 6.23 -8.39
N GLY A 259 -11.23 5.25 -7.74
CA GLY A 259 -11.23 3.87 -8.20
C GLY A 259 -12.53 3.20 -7.79
N SER A 260 -13.32 2.73 -8.74
CA SER A 260 -14.59 2.06 -8.53
C SER A 260 -14.49 0.61 -8.96
N LEU A 261 -14.87 -0.31 -8.09
CA LEU A 261 -15.08 -1.72 -8.40
C LEU A 261 -16.52 -2.08 -8.08
N VAL A 262 -17.23 -2.66 -9.04
CA VAL A 262 -18.60 -3.14 -8.88
C VAL A 262 -18.63 -4.63 -9.22
N LEU A 263 -19.19 -5.43 -8.33
CA LEU A 263 -19.46 -6.85 -8.51
C LEU A 263 -20.96 -7.02 -8.79
N ASP A 264 -21.28 -7.50 -9.99
CA ASP A 264 -22.66 -7.64 -10.48
C ASP A 264 -22.82 -8.95 -11.22
N ASP A 265 -23.74 -9.82 -10.79
CA ASP A 265 -24.03 -11.13 -11.39
C ASP A 265 -22.79 -11.98 -11.76
N GLY A 266 -21.77 -11.97 -10.90
CA GLY A 266 -20.53 -12.73 -11.10
C GLY A 266 -19.50 -12.06 -12.03
N ALA A 267 -19.78 -10.86 -12.54
CA ALA A 267 -18.83 -10.05 -13.30
C ALA A 267 -18.30 -8.88 -12.47
N ALA A 268 -16.99 -8.65 -12.55
CA ALA A 268 -16.33 -7.50 -11.96
C ALA A 268 -16.15 -6.38 -13.00
N ARG A 269 -16.53 -5.15 -12.64
CA ARG A 269 -16.26 -3.94 -13.44
C ARG A 269 -15.43 -2.98 -12.61
N ALA A 270 -14.20 -2.73 -13.06
CA ALA A 270 -13.28 -1.77 -12.46
C ALA A 270 -13.13 -0.53 -13.35
N SER A 271 -12.96 0.64 -12.76
CA SER A 271 -12.67 1.88 -13.48
C SER A 271 -12.04 2.92 -12.57
N VAL A 272 -11.26 3.84 -13.12
CA VAL A 272 -10.76 5.03 -12.43
C VAL A 272 -11.22 6.28 -13.19
N GLY A 273 -11.81 7.24 -12.49
CA GLY A 273 -12.27 8.48 -13.10
C GLY A 273 -12.75 9.51 -12.10
N ILE A 274 -13.11 10.70 -12.60
CA ILE A 274 -13.74 11.72 -11.77
C ILE A 274 -15.17 11.30 -11.42
N LYS A 275 -15.46 11.24 -10.12
CA LYS A 275 -16.82 11.16 -9.60
C LYS A 275 -17.10 12.36 -8.71
N THR A 276 -18.31 12.90 -8.82
CA THR A 276 -18.78 13.98 -7.96
C THR A 276 -19.69 13.45 -6.87
N TYR A 277 -19.63 14.12 -5.72
CA TYR A 277 -20.42 13.76 -4.54
C TYR A 277 -21.13 15.00 -3.99
N PRO A 278 -22.39 14.90 -3.53
CA PRO A 278 -23.02 15.97 -2.76
C PRO A 278 -22.18 16.34 -1.54
N ARG A 279 -22.18 17.61 -1.13
CA ARG A 279 -21.41 18.07 0.04
C ARG A 279 -21.67 17.27 1.32
N ALA A 280 -22.87 16.72 1.50
CA ALA A 280 -23.20 15.91 2.68
C ALA A 280 -22.60 14.49 2.66
N ASP A 281 -22.14 14.00 1.52
CA ASP A 281 -21.56 12.67 1.39
C ASP A 281 -20.19 12.60 2.12
N PRO A 282 -19.91 11.55 2.91
CA PRO A 282 -18.63 11.40 3.61
C PRO A 282 -17.39 11.46 2.72
N LEU A 283 -17.44 10.96 1.48
CA LEU A 283 -16.32 11.01 0.54
C LEU A 283 -16.06 12.43 0.02
N ALA A 284 -17.10 13.29 -0.03
CA ALA A 284 -16.93 14.71 -0.32
C ALA A 284 -16.12 15.45 0.77
N GLN A 285 -16.10 14.92 1.99
CA GLN A 285 -15.39 15.49 3.15
C GLN A 285 -13.95 15.00 3.29
N VAL A 286 -13.47 14.13 2.40
CA VAL A 286 -12.08 13.64 2.42
C VAL A 286 -11.17 14.74 1.84
N ARG A 287 -10.58 15.56 2.70
CA ARG A 287 -9.78 16.74 2.33
C ARG A 287 -8.29 16.47 2.17
N GLY A 288 -7.61 17.37 1.46
CA GLY A 288 -6.16 17.38 1.32
C GLY A 288 -5.58 16.04 0.89
N LYS A 289 -4.67 15.51 1.71
CA LYS A 289 -3.90 14.28 1.43
C LYS A 289 -4.58 13.01 1.94
N ASN A 290 -5.77 13.15 2.52
CA ASN A 290 -6.47 12.03 3.11
C ASN A 290 -6.91 11.06 2.01
N LYS A 291 -6.95 9.79 2.38
CA LYS A 291 -7.42 8.69 1.53
C LYS A 291 -8.68 8.13 2.16
N ALA A 292 -9.56 7.55 1.35
CA ALA A 292 -10.76 6.89 1.86
C ALA A 292 -11.15 5.69 1.01
N ILE A 293 -11.85 4.75 1.64
CA ILE A 293 -12.51 3.63 0.98
C ILE A 293 -13.95 3.57 1.50
N ARG A 294 -14.91 3.42 0.58
CA ARG A 294 -16.29 3.00 0.85
C ARG A 294 -16.45 1.59 0.34
N ILE A 295 -16.93 0.68 1.17
CA ILE A 295 -17.23 -0.70 0.79
C ILE A 295 -18.72 -0.92 1.07
N THR A 296 -19.46 -1.31 0.05
CA THR A 296 -20.87 -1.70 0.15
C THR A 296 -20.96 -3.21 0.10
N THR A 297 -21.69 -3.78 1.05
CA THR A 297 -21.94 -5.23 1.17
C THR A 297 -23.42 -5.54 1.12
N ASP A 298 -23.74 -6.81 0.87
CA ASP A 298 -25.10 -7.34 0.84
C ASP A 298 -25.83 -7.25 2.20
N ALA A 299 -25.11 -7.49 3.31
CA ALA A 299 -25.71 -7.62 4.63
C ALA A 299 -25.40 -6.47 5.61
N MET A 300 -24.19 -5.92 5.57
CA MET A 300 -23.77 -4.84 6.48
C MET A 300 -23.95 -3.44 5.90
N GLY A 301 -24.44 -3.33 4.65
CA GLY A 301 -24.59 -2.04 3.98
C GLY A 301 -23.23 -1.39 3.71
N GLU A 302 -23.12 -0.09 3.97
CA GLU A 302 -21.92 0.70 3.67
C GLU A 302 -21.00 0.86 4.89
N THR A 303 -19.72 0.54 4.71
CA THR A 303 -18.63 0.89 5.63
C THR A 303 -17.69 1.87 4.95
N ILE A 304 -17.36 2.96 5.64
CA ILE A 304 -16.44 3.99 5.14
C ILE A 304 -15.28 4.14 6.12
N ALA A 305 -14.06 4.04 5.61
CA ALA A 305 -12.85 4.34 6.37
C ALA A 305 -12.08 5.48 5.73
N ILE A 306 -11.59 6.39 6.57
CA ILE A 306 -10.79 7.56 6.16
C ILE A 306 -9.45 7.49 6.88
N GLY A 307 -8.37 7.59 6.12
CA GLY A 307 -6.99 7.56 6.61
C GLY A 307 -6.32 8.91 6.36
N SER A 308 -5.81 9.50 7.43
CA SER A 308 -5.13 10.80 7.43
C SER A 308 -3.68 10.70 7.94
N GLY A 309 -3.07 9.52 7.81
CA GLY A 309 -1.72 9.27 8.29
C GLY A 309 -0.66 9.98 7.43
N THR A 310 0.41 10.43 8.09
CA THR A 310 1.54 11.08 7.40
C THR A 310 2.50 10.02 6.86
N GLU A 311 2.87 10.15 5.58
CA GLU A 311 3.86 9.28 4.96
C GLU A 311 5.30 9.74 5.27
N PRO A 312 6.28 8.83 5.40
CA PRO A 312 6.18 7.37 5.21
C PRO A 312 5.76 6.59 6.47
N LEU A 313 5.47 7.28 7.58
CA LEU A 313 5.17 6.63 8.86
C LEU A 313 3.91 5.77 8.80
N ALA A 314 2.86 6.24 8.11
CA ALA A 314 1.62 5.51 7.94
C ALA A 314 1.82 4.19 7.17
N THR A 315 2.51 4.22 6.02
CA THR A 315 2.87 3.01 5.27
C THR A 315 3.72 2.06 6.10
N SER A 316 4.70 2.59 6.86
CA SER A 316 5.54 1.79 7.76
C SER A 316 4.71 1.12 8.86
N ALA A 317 3.74 1.83 9.42
CA ALA A 317 2.84 1.29 10.44
C ALA A 317 1.94 0.18 9.87
N ALA A 318 1.49 0.30 8.62
CA ALA A 318 0.72 -0.75 7.94
C ALA A 318 1.55 -2.04 7.75
N ALA A 319 2.81 -1.91 7.32
CA ALA A 319 3.73 -3.04 7.23
C ALA A 319 4.00 -3.70 8.59
N LEU A 320 4.11 -2.92 9.67
CA LEU A 320 4.28 -3.48 11.01
C LEU A 320 2.99 -4.07 11.59
N LYS A 321 1.82 -3.61 11.16
CA LYS A 321 0.55 -4.27 11.47
C LYS A 321 0.49 -5.65 10.80
N ASP A 322 0.92 -5.76 9.55
CA ASP A 322 1.06 -7.06 8.86
C ASP A 322 2.05 -7.99 9.58
N LEU A 323 3.16 -7.44 10.09
CA LEU A 323 4.10 -8.18 10.94
C LEU A 323 3.40 -8.70 12.20
N GLU A 324 2.63 -7.86 12.89
CA GLU A 324 1.88 -8.27 14.09
C GLU A 324 0.87 -9.39 13.78
N HIS A 325 0.20 -9.36 12.61
CA HIS A 325 -0.67 -10.47 12.16
C HIS A 325 0.11 -11.77 11.98
N ILE A 326 1.28 -11.72 11.35
CA ILE A 326 2.18 -12.88 11.20
C ILE A 326 2.61 -13.40 12.58
N LEU A 327 3.05 -12.52 13.48
CA LEU A 327 3.46 -12.91 14.82
C LEU A 327 2.32 -13.56 15.60
N ALA A 328 1.11 -13.02 15.52
CA ALA A 328 -0.08 -13.58 16.16
C ALA A 328 -0.42 -14.97 15.62
N ALA A 329 -0.52 -15.13 14.29
CA ALA A 329 -0.85 -16.40 13.65
C ALA A 329 0.17 -17.49 13.98
N ARG A 330 1.46 -17.15 13.96
CA ARG A 330 2.54 -18.08 14.27
C ARG A 330 2.67 -18.34 15.77
N SER A 331 2.06 -17.53 16.64
CA SER A 331 1.99 -17.77 18.10
C SER A 331 0.78 -18.62 18.49
N ALA A 332 -0.34 -18.49 17.76
CA ALA A 332 -1.60 -19.20 18.00
C ALA A 332 -1.58 -20.65 17.50
N HIS A 333 -0.78 -20.98 16.48
CA HIS A 333 -0.57 -22.35 16.04
C HIS A 333 0.30 -23.12 17.04
N ARG A 334 -0.28 -23.51 18.17
CA ARG A 334 0.20 -24.65 18.97
C ARG A 334 -0.95 -25.43 19.63
N PRO A 335 -0.84 -26.76 19.66
CA PRO A 335 -1.66 -27.65 20.51
C PRO A 335 -1.41 -27.41 22.00
#